data_AF-A0A2P7TYG9-F1
#
_entry.id   AF-A0A2P7TYG9-F1
#
_cell.length_a   1.000
_cell.length_b   1.000
_cell.length_c   1.000
_cell.angle_alpha   90.00
_cell.angle_beta   90.00
_cell.angle_gamma   90.00
#
_symmetry.space_group_name_H-M   'P 1'
#
loop_
_entity.id
_entity.type
_entity.pdbx_description
1 polymer ?
#
loop_
_entity_poly.entity_id
_entity_poly.type
_entity_poly.pdbx_seq_one_letter_code
_entity_poly.pdbx_strand_id
1 'polypeptide(L)'
;PLVEAVASSSNAVACKNDAAWYKSAVQTGKYVEKIEPSTGAAGTGGSTCALIATFKASAQGVNDKVAGKTITMTLTPATGAWACTTNLDDNIAPAACRNTTKTT
;
A
#
# COMPACT_ATOMS: atom_id res chain seq x y z
N PRO A 1 12.89 -9.32 -1.58
CA PRO A 1 11.93 -8.41 -0.92
C PRO A 1 12.04 -7.00 -1.54
N LEU A 2 11.05 -6.10 -1.34
CA LEU A 2 10.97 -4.83 -2.08
C LEU A 2 12.19 -3.93 -1.83
N VAL A 3 12.61 -3.79 -0.57
CA VAL A 3 13.69 -2.87 -0.18
C VAL A 3 15.01 -3.23 -0.90
N GLU A 4 15.33 -4.52 -0.97
CA GLU A 4 16.50 -5.03 -1.68
C GLU A 4 16.38 -4.83 -3.20
N ALA A 5 15.18 -4.99 -3.76
CA ALA A 5 14.94 -4.74 -5.18
C ALA A 5 15.11 -3.25 -5.54
N VAL A 6 14.62 -2.35 -4.67
CA VAL A 6 14.82 -0.90 -4.83
C VAL A 6 16.30 -0.54 -4.76
N ALA A 7 17.04 -1.12 -3.82
CA ALA A 7 18.47 -0.89 -3.66
C ALA A 7 19.29 -1.39 -4.87
N SER A 8 18.86 -2.49 -5.52
CA SER A 8 19.61 -3.08 -6.64
C SER A 8 19.22 -2.52 -8.03
N SER A 9 18.02 -1.95 -8.19
CA SER A 9 17.48 -1.63 -9.53
C SER A 9 16.76 -0.28 -9.67
N SER A 10 16.66 0.51 -8.59
CA SER A 10 15.87 1.75 -8.47
C SER A 10 14.37 1.56 -8.27
N ASN A 11 13.72 2.63 -7.78
CA ASN A 11 12.29 2.67 -7.55
C ASN A 11 11.48 2.49 -8.85
N ALA A 12 11.93 3.09 -9.94
CA ALA A 12 11.24 3.04 -11.23
C ALA A 12 11.19 1.63 -11.85
N VAL A 13 12.10 0.74 -11.43
CA VAL A 13 12.14 -0.65 -11.88
C VAL A 13 11.51 -1.57 -10.83
N ALA A 14 11.90 -1.42 -9.56
CA ALA A 14 11.43 -2.30 -8.50
C ALA A 14 9.95 -2.09 -8.16
N CYS A 15 9.42 -0.87 -8.29
CA CYS A 15 8.04 -0.56 -7.93
C CYS A 15 7.05 -0.80 -9.09
N LYS A 16 7.12 -1.98 -9.71
CA LYS A 16 6.23 -2.39 -10.79
C LYS A 16 5.57 -3.73 -10.48
N ASN A 17 4.39 -3.92 -11.04
CA ASN A 17 3.62 -5.16 -10.90
C ASN A 17 4.22 -6.34 -11.69
N ASP A 18 5.30 -6.13 -12.44
CA ASP A 18 6.01 -7.18 -13.16
C ASP A 18 7.38 -7.52 -12.56
N ALA A 19 7.80 -6.81 -11.50
CA ALA A 19 9.06 -7.04 -10.81
C ALA A 19 9.10 -8.46 -10.19
N ALA A 20 10.26 -9.11 -10.22
CA ALA A 20 10.42 -10.49 -9.77
C ALA A 20 9.99 -10.70 -8.30
N TRP A 21 10.34 -9.78 -7.41
CA TRP A 21 9.95 -9.84 -6.00
C TRP A 21 8.42 -9.80 -5.83
N TYR A 22 7.72 -9.05 -6.68
CA TYR A 22 6.28 -8.88 -6.60
C TYR A 22 5.55 -10.10 -7.13
N LYS A 23 6.00 -10.67 -8.26
CA LYS A 23 5.44 -11.91 -8.83
C LYS A 23 5.53 -13.09 -7.88
N SER A 24 6.55 -13.13 -7.03
CA SER A 24 6.74 -14.17 -6.01
C SER A 24 6.06 -13.85 -4.67
N ALA A 25 5.45 -12.67 -4.52
CA ALA A 25 4.79 -12.25 -3.29
C ALA A 25 3.35 -12.77 -3.20
N VAL A 26 2.86 -12.89 -1.96
CA VAL A 26 1.42 -13.07 -1.70
C VAL A 26 0.73 -11.73 -1.93
N GLN A 27 -0.23 -11.72 -2.86
CA GLN A 27 -0.94 -10.50 -3.29
C GLN A 27 -2.40 -10.48 -2.87
N THR A 28 -2.94 -11.61 -2.41
CA THR A 28 -4.35 -11.77 -2.05
C THR A 28 -4.47 -12.55 -0.74
N GLY A 29 -5.64 -12.47 -0.09
CA GLY A 29 -5.87 -13.20 1.16
C GLY A 29 -7.36 -13.37 1.46
N LYS A 30 -7.67 -13.78 2.69
CA LYS A 30 -9.06 -14.00 3.13
C LYS A 30 -9.93 -12.75 2.91
N TYR A 31 -9.43 -11.58 3.33
CA TYR A 31 -10.15 -10.29 3.28
C TYR A 31 -9.56 -9.28 2.30
N VAL A 32 -8.39 -9.57 1.73
CA VAL A 32 -7.68 -8.69 0.79
C VAL A 32 -7.87 -9.21 -0.62
N GLU A 33 -8.41 -8.36 -1.49
CA GLU A 33 -8.64 -8.65 -2.90
C GLU A 33 -7.34 -8.62 -3.68
N LYS A 34 -6.53 -7.57 -3.46
CA LYS A 34 -5.25 -7.38 -4.14
C LYS A 34 -4.31 -6.49 -3.33
N ILE A 35 -3.01 -6.62 -3.61
CA ILE A 35 -1.95 -5.71 -3.18
C ILE A 35 -1.17 -5.34 -4.43
N GLU A 36 -1.10 -4.06 -4.78
CA GLU A 36 -0.43 -3.60 -6.01
C GLU A 36 0.62 -2.51 -5.73
N PRO A 37 1.80 -2.56 -6.38
CA PRO A 37 2.77 -1.50 -6.30
C PRO A 37 2.36 -0.32 -7.19
N SER A 38 2.63 0.88 -6.73
CA SER A 38 2.44 2.12 -7.47
C SER A 38 3.63 3.04 -7.27
N THR A 39 4.20 3.53 -8.38
CA THR A 39 5.24 4.57 -8.33
C THR A 39 4.62 5.89 -7.89
N GLY A 40 5.03 6.39 -6.73
CA GLY A 40 4.44 7.56 -6.10
C GLY A 40 3.16 7.23 -5.32
N ALA A 41 3.15 7.47 -4.01
CA ALA A 41 1.89 7.80 -3.35
C ALA A 41 1.27 9.04 -4.02
N ALA A 42 -0.06 9.15 -4.05
CA ALA A 42 -0.75 10.31 -4.62
C ALA A 42 -0.10 11.62 -4.12
N GLY A 43 0.46 12.43 -5.04
CA GLY A 43 1.13 13.69 -4.72
C GLY A 43 2.65 13.63 -4.43
N THR A 44 3.32 12.47 -4.51
CA THR A 44 4.76 12.35 -4.14
C THR A 44 5.74 12.19 -5.32
N GLY A 45 5.26 12.21 -6.57
CA GLY A 45 6.10 12.30 -7.77
C GLY A 45 7.24 11.26 -7.86
N GLY A 46 6.93 10.00 -8.24
CA GLY A 46 7.88 8.97 -8.71
C GLY A 46 9.00 8.50 -7.76
N SER A 47 9.26 9.23 -6.67
CA SER A 47 10.40 9.05 -5.77
C SER A 47 10.11 8.05 -4.65
N THR A 48 8.88 7.55 -4.55
CA THR A 48 8.42 6.61 -3.52
C THR A 48 7.81 5.37 -4.16
N CYS A 49 7.79 4.25 -3.43
CA CYS A 49 7.00 3.07 -3.81
C CYS A 49 5.86 2.88 -2.84
N ALA A 50 4.62 2.93 -3.35
CA ALA A 50 3.44 2.61 -2.57
C ALA A 50 3.00 1.17 -2.84
N LEU A 51 2.67 0.41 -1.79
CA LEU A 51 1.96 -0.86 -1.85
C LEU A 51 0.52 -0.61 -1.38
N ILE A 52 -0.44 -0.80 -2.27
CA ILE A 52 -1.85 -0.52 -2.02
C ILE A 52 -2.58 -1.84 -1.84
N ALA A 53 -2.97 -2.15 -0.61
CA ALA A 53 -3.82 -3.30 -0.30
C ALA A 53 -5.29 -2.87 -0.37
N THR A 54 -6.10 -3.57 -1.16
CA THR A 54 -7.53 -3.33 -1.28
C THR A 54 -8.31 -4.47 -0.64
N PHE A 55 -9.22 -4.14 0.28
CA PHE A 55 -10.13 -5.12 0.87
C PHE A 55 -11.20 -5.56 -0.14
N LYS A 56 -11.65 -6.81 -0.02
CA LYS A 56 -12.71 -7.38 -0.86
C LYS A 56 -14.03 -6.62 -0.71
N ALA A 57 -14.92 -6.77 -1.69
CA ALA A 57 -16.28 -6.26 -1.59
C ALA A 57 -17.06 -6.97 -0.48
N SER A 58 -18.14 -6.36 0.01
CA SER A 58 -18.94 -6.97 1.09
C SER A 58 -19.61 -8.28 0.69
N ALA A 59 -19.99 -8.41 -0.59
CA ALA A 59 -20.46 -9.65 -1.19
C ALA A 59 -19.45 -10.82 -1.12
N GLN A 60 -18.18 -10.55 -0.83
CA GLN A 60 -17.11 -11.53 -0.68
C GLN A 60 -16.72 -11.77 0.80
N GLY A 61 -17.57 -11.38 1.75
CA GLY A 61 -17.42 -11.71 3.17
C GLY A 61 -16.64 -10.70 4.02
N VAL A 62 -16.53 -9.45 3.56
CA VAL A 62 -15.97 -8.32 4.33
C VAL A 62 -17.11 -7.43 4.84
N ASN A 63 -16.97 -6.83 6.03
CA ASN A 63 -17.95 -5.88 6.56
C ASN A 63 -18.03 -4.61 5.68
N ASP A 64 -19.21 -4.02 5.53
CA ASP A 64 -19.44 -2.82 4.71
C ASP A 64 -18.53 -1.62 5.07
N LYS A 65 -18.09 -1.50 6.33
CA LYS A 65 -17.15 -0.45 6.76
C LYS A 65 -15.74 -0.62 6.18
N VAL A 66 -15.39 -1.83 5.75
CA VAL A 66 -14.06 -2.19 5.23
C VAL A 66 -14.11 -2.49 3.73
N ALA A 67 -15.28 -2.84 3.19
CA ALA A 67 -15.45 -3.27 1.82
C ALA A 67 -14.87 -2.26 0.80
N GLY A 68 -13.96 -2.72 -0.06
CA GLY A 68 -13.32 -1.89 -1.10
C GLY A 68 -12.38 -0.79 -0.56
N LYS A 69 -12.19 -0.68 0.76
CA LYS A 69 -11.26 0.27 1.37
C LYS A 69 -9.82 -0.16 1.17
N THR A 70 -8.88 0.75 1.42
CA THR A 70 -7.47 0.53 1.16
C THR A 70 -6.58 0.86 2.36
N ILE A 71 -5.48 0.13 2.46
CA ILE A 71 -4.31 0.52 3.25
C ILE A 71 -3.15 0.69 2.28
N THR A 72 -2.46 1.82 2.37
CA THR A 72 -1.33 2.16 1.51
C THR A 72 -0.07 2.30 2.36
N MET A 73 0.91 1.44 2.09
CA MET A 73 2.24 1.50 2.69
C MET A 73 3.20 2.15 1.69
N THR A 74 3.85 3.25 2.04
CA THR A 74 4.74 4.00 1.14
C THR A 74 6.16 3.99 1.64
N LEU A 75 7.09 3.41 0.86
CA LEU A 75 8.52 3.49 1.08
C LEU A 75 9.09 4.75 0.43
N THR A 76 9.83 5.52 1.23
CA THR A 76 10.71 6.60 0.76
C THR A 76 12.15 6.09 0.75
N PRO A 77 12.71 5.66 -0.40
CA PRO A 77 14.02 5.01 -0.45
C PRO A 77 15.16 5.88 0.08
N ALA A 78 15.07 7.20 -0.11
CA ALA A 78 16.09 8.15 0.34
C ALA A 78 16.32 8.13 1.86
N THR A 79 15.30 7.77 2.64
CA THR A 79 15.37 7.74 4.11
C THR A 79 15.10 6.35 4.70
N GLY A 80 14.68 5.40 3.87
CA GLY A 80 14.17 4.09 4.32
C GLY A 80 12.84 4.19 5.09
N ALA A 81 12.22 5.36 5.15
CA ALA A 81 11.01 5.58 5.94
C ALA A 81 9.79 4.92 5.27
N TRP A 82 8.91 4.39 6.13
CA TRP A 82 7.61 3.87 5.72
C TRP A 82 6.49 4.73 6.30
N ALA A 83 5.64 5.25 5.42
CA ALA A 83 4.40 5.89 5.80
C ALA A 83 3.23 4.92 5.58
N CYS A 84 2.22 4.99 6.46
CA CYS A 84 0.95 4.29 6.24
C CYS A 84 -0.18 5.30 6.10
N THR A 85 -1.07 5.09 5.13
CA THR A 85 -2.33 5.81 5.02
C THR A 85 -3.48 4.85 4.75
N THR A 86 -4.70 5.26 5.04
CA THR A 86 -5.89 4.48 4.76
C THR A 86 -7.11 5.37 4.54
N ASN A 87 -8.10 4.86 3.81
CA ASN A 87 -9.43 5.46 3.69
C ASN A 87 -10.49 4.73 4.54
N LEU A 88 -10.06 3.85 5.44
CA LEU A 88 -10.89 3.30 6.51
C LEU A 88 -11.33 4.42 7.47
N ASP A 89 -12.48 4.21 8.11
CA ASP A 89 -12.91 5.07 9.21
C ASP A 89 -11.94 4.94 10.41
N ASP A 90 -11.73 6.04 11.14
CA ASP A 90 -10.73 6.11 12.21
C ASP A 90 -10.99 5.15 13.38
N ASN A 91 -12.25 4.73 13.56
CA ASN A 91 -12.64 3.75 14.58
C ASN A 91 -12.21 2.32 14.26
N ILE A 92 -11.82 2.03 13.01
CA ILE A 92 -11.37 0.72 12.54
C ILE A 92 -9.99 0.77 11.88
N ALA A 93 -9.50 1.96 11.54
CA ALA A 93 -8.18 2.17 10.98
C ALA A 93 -7.06 1.84 12.00
N PRO A 94 -6.00 1.12 11.59
CA PRO A 94 -4.80 0.98 12.40
C PRO A 94 -4.25 2.36 12.79
N ALA A 95 -3.84 2.52 14.05
CA ALA A 95 -3.38 3.81 14.57
C ALA A 95 -2.28 4.46 13.72
N ALA A 96 -1.34 3.66 13.25
CA ALA A 96 -0.22 4.12 12.42
C ALA A 96 -0.62 4.61 11.02
N CYS A 97 -1.82 4.27 10.55
CA CYS A 97 -2.33 4.59 9.22
C CYS A 97 -3.34 5.74 9.24
N ARG A 98 -3.79 6.16 10.42
CA ARG A 98 -4.70 7.30 10.57
C ARG A 98 -3.97 8.58 10.20
N ASN A 99 -4.58 9.40 9.35
CA ASN A 99 -4.02 10.70 9.01
C ASN A 99 -4.13 11.62 10.23
N THR A 100 -3.01 11.99 10.85
CA THR A 100 -2.97 12.93 11.98
C THR A 100 -3.28 14.38 11.57
N THR A 101 -3.61 14.62 10.30
CA THR A 101 -3.76 15.94 9.67
C THR A 101 -5.11 16.09 8.96
N LYS A 102 -6.21 15.61 9.55
CA LYS A 102 -7.54 16.10 9.20
C LYS A 102 -7.80 17.36 10.01
N THR A 103 -7.60 18.54 9.43
CA THR A 103 -8.19 19.77 9.95
C THR A 103 -9.72 19.61 9.91
N THR A 104 -10.32 19.69 11.09
CA THR A 104 -11.76 19.73 11.35
C THR A 104 -12.47 20.83 10.58
#